data_AF-A0A8B5Q730-F1
#
_entry.id   AF-A0A8B5Q730-F1
#
_cell.length_a   1.000
_cell.length_b   1.000
_cell.length_c   1.000
_cell.angle_alpha   90.00
_cell.angle_beta   90.00
_cell.angle_gamma   90.00
#
_symmetry.space_group_name_H-M   'P 1'
#
loop_
_entity.id
_entity.type
_entity.pdbx_description
1 polymer ?
#
loop_
_entity_poly.entity_id
_entity_poly.type
_entity_poly.pdbx_seq_one_letter_code
_entity_poly.pdbx_strand_id
1 'polypeptide(L)'
;MDELFKEAAALVDAFDRRLRRIEDDVARILDVLQNHNATPDRRELAYGLMDATEIAGLSRSTLYKLIKEGKLHASKSGKRTLILKAELERYLRSITEQAEPGSRDGSRTSGAGEKDRLDD
;
A
#
# COMPACT_ATOMS: atom_id res chain seq x y z
N MET A 1 -10.25 53.62 -15.80
CA MET A 1 -10.33 52.24 -16.32
C MET A 1 -9.59 51.29 -15.41
N ASP A 2 -8.34 51.60 -15.04
CA ASP A 2 -7.49 50.71 -14.23
C ASP A 2 -8.05 50.29 -12.87
N GLU A 3 -8.71 51.17 -12.13
CA GLU A 3 -9.29 50.82 -10.82
C GLU A 3 -10.46 49.83 -10.93
N LEU A 4 -11.31 49.96 -11.97
CA LEU A 4 -12.40 49.01 -12.21
C LEU A 4 -11.87 47.62 -12.58
N PHE A 5 -10.77 47.55 -13.34
CA PHE A 5 -10.12 46.28 -13.67
C PHE A 5 -9.42 45.64 -12.47
N LYS A 6 -8.83 46.44 -11.56
CA LYS A 6 -8.24 45.93 -10.32
C LYS A 6 -9.30 45.39 -9.37
N GLU A 7 -10.42 46.08 -9.22
CA GLU A 7 -11.54 45.62 -8.40
C GLU A 7 -12.15 44.32 -8.96
N ALA A 8 -12.32 44.24 -10.28
CA ALA A 8 -12.76 43.02 -10.95
C ALA A 8 -11.77 41.86 -10.76
N ALA A 9 -10.47 42.13 -10.91
CA ALA A 9 -9.43 41.11 -10.70
C ALA A 9 -9.41 40.63 -9.24
N ALA A 10 -9.51 41.54 -8.26
CA ALA A 10 -9.53 41.19 -6.84
C ALA A 10 -10.77 40.37 -6.45
N LEU A 11 -11.93 40.64 -7.07
CA LEU A 11 -13.15 39.86 -6.89
C LEU A 11 -13.01 38.45 -7.45
N VAL A 12 -12.46 38.31 -8.66
CA VAL A 12 -12.18 37.01 -9.27
C VAL A 12 -11.19 36.22 -8.43
N ASP A 13 -10.13 36.86 -7.95
CA ASP A 13 -9.14 36.26 -7.05
C ASP A 13 -9.73 35.77 -5.73
N ALA A 14 -10.66 36.54 -5.15
CA ALA A 14 -11.36 36.16 -3.93
C ALA A 14 -12.29 34.97 -4.15
N PHE A 15 -12.94 34.90 -5.31
CA PHE A 15 -13.73 33.75 -5.73
C PHE A 15 -12.87 32.51 -5.97
N ASP A 16 -11.73 32.67 -6.64
CA ASP A 16 -10.81 31.58 -6.95
C ASP A 16 -10.22 30.98 -5.66
N ARG A 17 -9.88 31.81 -4.67
CA ARG A 17 -9.47 31.37 -3.33
C ARG A 17 -10.58 30.60 -2.60
N ARG A 18 -11.84 31.01 -2.76
CA ARG A 18 -12.99 30.33 -2.14
C ARG A 18 -13.29 29.00 -2.84
N LEU A 19 -13.13 28.94 -4.15
CA LEU A 19 -13.32 27.72 -4.94
C LEU A 19 -12.25 26.67 -4.62
N ARG A 20 -10.98 27.09 -4.53
CA ARG A 20 -9.87 26.19 -4.16
C ARG A 20 -10.06 25.52 -2.80
N ARG A 21 -10.64 26.22 -1.81
CA ARG A 21 -10.95 25.57 -0.52
C ARG A 21 -11.98 24.46 -0.63
N ILE A 22 -12.99 24.65 -1.47
CA ILE A 22 -14.00 23.63 -1.72
C ILE A 22 -13.36 22.47 -2.47
N GLU A 23 -12.48 22.74 -3.44
CA GLU A 23 -11.72 21.71 -4.15
C GLU A 23 -10.78 20.93 -3.21
N ASP A 24 -10.09 21.59 -2.29
CA ASP A 24 -9.23 20.97 -1.28
C ASP A 24 -10.05 20.07 -0.33
N ASP A 25 -11.20 20.55 0.14
CA ASP A 25 -12.10 19.79 1.00
C ASP A 25 -12.69 18.58 0.27
N VAL A 26 -13.08 18.74 -1.00
CA VAL A 26 -13.58 17.66 -1.85
C VAL A 26 -12.48 16.64 -2.14
N ALA A 27 -11.25 17.07 -2.45
CA ALA A 27 -10.12 16.19 -2.65
C ALA A 27 -9.83 15.36 -1.39
N ARG A 28 -9.93 15.97 -0.20
CA ARG A 28 -9.77 15.28 1.08
C ARG A 28 -10.91 14.30 1.38
N ILE A 29 -12.14 14.67 1.08
CA ILE A 29 -13.31 13.79 1.25
C ILE A 29 -13.20 12.60 0.30
N LEU A 30 -12.83 12.83 -0.96
CA LEU A 30 -12.61 11.76 -1.94
C LEU A 30 -11.46 10.84 -1.53
N ASP A 31 -10.38 11.38 -0.98
CA ASP A 31 -9.28 10.57 -0.42
C ASP A 31 -9.78 9.65 0.71
N VAL A 32 -10.58 10.15 1.65
CA VAL A 32 -11.17 9.35 2.74
C VAL A 32 -12.17 8.30 2.24
N LEU A 33 -12.93 8.61 1.20
CA LEU A 33 -13.94 7.70 0.67
C LEU A 33 -13.34 6.62 -0.24
N GLN A 34 -12.30 6.95 -1.00
CA GLN A 34 -11.60 6.02 -1.89
C GLN A 34 -10.56 5.18 -1.14
N ASN A 35 -9.96 5.73 -0.07
CA ASN A 35 -9.08 5.00 0.82
C ASN A 35 -9.81 4.72 2.13
N HIS A 36 -10.39 3.52 2.29
CA HIS A 36 -11.03 3.03 3.53
C HIS A 36 -10.04 2.81 4.69
N ASN A 37 -9.11 3.72 4.91
CA ASN A 37 -8.35 3.81 6.14
C ASN A 37 -7.89 5.27 6.30
N ALA A 38 -8.75 6.12 6.88
CA ALA A 38 -8.32 7.46 7.29
C ALA A 38 -7.41 7.31 8.50
N THR A 39 -6.16 6.95 8.19
CA THR A 39 -5.00 6.67 9.05
C THR A 39 -5.19 5.54 10.07
N PRO A 40 -4.48 4.39 9.96
CA PRO A 40 -4.14 3.66 11.17
C PRO A 40 -3.34 4.65 12.01
N ASP A 41 -3.88 5.07 13.15
CA ASP A 41 -3.19 5.97 14.07
C ASP A 41 -1.77 5.43 14.27
N ARG A 42 -0.76 6.30 14.29
CA ARG A 42 0.67 5.94 14.45
C ARG A 42 0.95 5.15 15.75
N ARG A 43 -0.08 4.86 16.54
CA ARG A 43 -0.10 4.17 17.84
C ARG A 43 -0.92 2.88 17.86
N GLU A 44 -1.49 2.41 16.74
CA GLU A 44 -2.21 1.13 16.76
C GLU A 44 -1.25 -0.04 17.09
N LEU A 45 -1.48 -0.65 18.25
CA LEU A 45 -0.70 -1.78 18.76
C LEU A 45 -1.13 -3.11 18.12
N ALA A 46 -2.34 -3.18 17.57
CA ALA A 46 -2.93 -4.38 16.99
C ALA A 46 -3.96 -4.04 15.91
N TYR A 47 -4.09 -4.95 14.94
CA TYR A 47 -5.05 -4.88 13.84
C TYR A 47 -6.18 -5.89 14.04
N GLY A 48 -7.40 -5.52 13.64
CA GLY A 48 -8.48 -6.48 13.45
C GLY A 48 -8.21 -7.37 12.24
N LEU A 49 -9.01 -8.43 12.08
CA LEU A 49 -8.83 -9.33 10.94
C LEU A 49 -9.10 -8.64 9.59
N MET A 50 -10.03 -7.69 9.49
CA MET A 50 -10.28 -6.95 8.25
C MET A 50 -9.14 -5.97 7.96
N ASP A 51 -8.75 -5.16 8.94
CA ASP A 51 -7.61 -4.24 8.80
C ASP A 51 -6.33 -4.99 8.41
N ALA A 52 -6.08 -6.16 9.02
CA ALA A 52 -4.96 -7.01 8.66
C ALA A 52 -5.04 -7.54 7.22
N THR A 53 -6.24 -7.79 6.67
CA THR A 53 -6.38 -8.19 5.26
C THR A 53 -6.02 -7.07 4.32
N GLU A 54 -6.44 -5.84 4.64
CA GLU A 54 -6.18 -4.66 3.82
C GLU A 54 -4.70 -4.26 3.89
N ILE A 55 -4.13 -4.24 5.09
CA ILE A 55 -2.74 -3.83 5.32
C ILE A 55 -1.73 -4.87 4.82
N ALA A 56 -1.99 -6.17 5.05
CA ALA A 56 -1.07 -7.23 4.64
C ALA A 56 -1.30 -7.72 3.20
N GLY A 57 -2.37 -7.29 2.53
CA GLY A 57 -2.77 -7.81 1.21
C GLY A 57 -3.12 -9.30 1.22
N LEU A 58 -3.46 -9.87 2.37
CA LEU A 58 -3.79 -11.28 2.53
C LEU A 58 -5.29 -11.48 2.62
N SER A 59 -5.80 -12.51 1.95
CA SER A 59 -7.22 -12.85 2.08
C SER A 59 -7.56 -13.32 3.50
N ARG A 60 -8.83 -13.16 3.90
CA ARG A 60 -9.33 -13.67 5.20
C ARG A 60 -9.08 -15.15 5.39
N SER A 61 -9.30 -15.96 4.35
CA SER A 61 -9.06 -17.40 4.40
C SER A 61 -7.58 -17.73 4.58
N THR A 62 -6.68 -16.97 3.94
CA THR A 62 -5.23 -17.09 4.14
C THR A 62 -4.85 -16.78 5.59
N LEU A 63 -5.33 -15.67 6.16
CA LEU A 63 -5.05 -15.32 7.56
C LEU A 63 -5.56 -16.39 8.53
N TYR A 64 -6.78 -16.89 8.34
CA TYR A 64 -7.29 -17.98 9.17
C TYR A 64 -6.46 -19.26 9.06
N LYS A 65 -5.99 -19.60 7.86
CA LYS A 65 -5.11 -20.75 7.64
C LYS A 65 -3.78 -20.56 8.38
N LEU A 66 -3.15 -19.39 8.27
CA LEU A 66 -1.89 -19.09 8.96
C LEU A 66 -2.02 -19.13 10.48
N ILE A 67 -3.12 -18.62 11.02
CA ILE A 67 -3.42 -18.69 12.45
C ILE A 67 -3.62 -20.15 12.88
N LYS A 68 -4.37 -20.93 12.10
CA LYS A 68 -4.61 -22.35 12.37
C LYS A 68 -3.33 -23.18 12.31
N GLU A 69 -2.42 -22.84 11.40
CA GLU A 69 -1.10 -23.48 11.24
C GLU A 69 -0.07 -22.99 12.28
N GLY A 70 -0.41 -22.04 13.14
CA GLY A 70 0.49 -21.46 14.14
C GLY A 70 1.59 -20.57 13.56
N LYS A 71 1.50 -20.20 12.27
CA LYS A 71 2.47 -19.36 11.58
C LYS A 71 2.28 -17.87 11.89
N LEU A 72 1.07 -17.48 12.27
CA LEU A 72 0.69 -16.12 12.65
C LEU A 72 -0.10 -16.15 13.97
N HIS A 73 0.39 -15.46 15.00
CA HIS A 73 -0.28 -15.39 16.28
C HIS A 73 -1.38 -14.33 16.27
N ALA A 74 -2.53 -14.70 16.82
CA ALA A 74 -3.66 -13.80 17.01
C ALA A 74 -4.34 -14.08 18.36
N SER A 75 -4.82 -13.03 19.00
CA SER A 75 -5.52 -13.12 20.28
C SER A 75 -7.02 -12.87 20.08
N LYS A 76 -7.84 -13.69 20.74
CA LYS A 76 -9.29 -13.46 20.80
C LYS A 76 -9.60 -12.46 21.93
N SER A 77 -10.33 -11.40 21.60
CA SER A 77 -10.90 -10.46 22.57
C SER A 77 -12.39 -10.36 22.31
N GLY A 78 -13.16 -11.15 23.06
CA GLY A 78 -14.58 -11.36 22.82
C GLY A 78 -14.84 -11.90 21.40
N LYS A 79 -15.62 -11.15 20.61
CA LYS A 79 -15.95 -11.51 19.22
C LYS A 79 -14.84 -11.16 18.21
N ARG A 80 -13.87 -10.32 18.59
CA ARG A 80 -12.83 -9.83 17.69
C ARG A 80 -11.59 -10.73 17.77
N THR A 81 -10.93 -10.87 16.62
CA THR A 81 -9.58 -11.44 16.52
C THR A 81 -8.63 -10.29 16.28
N LEU A 82 -7.63 -10.16 17.15
CA LEU A 82 -6.62 -9.12 17.09
C LEU A 82 -5.27 -9.73 16.76
N ILE A 83 -4.54 -9.11 15.85
CA ILE A 83 -3.19 -9.47 15.47
C ILE A 83 -2.30 -8.31 15.89
N LEU A 84 -1.32 -8.56 16.76
CA LEU A 84 -0.37 -7.52 17.14
C LEU A 84 0.38 -7.03 15.90
N LYS A 85 0.59 -5.72 15.82
CA LYS A 85 1.33 -5.11 14.71
C LYS A 85 2.70 -5.77 14.54
N ALA A 86 3.45 -5.93 15.63
CA ALA A 86 4.77 -6.55 15.63
C ALA A 86 4.75 -8.00 15.12
N GLU A 87 3.68 -8.74 15.38
CA GLU A 87 3.52 -10.12 14.93
C GLU A 87 3.20 -10.21 13.44
N LEU A 88 2.32 -9.34 12.94
CA LEU A 88 2.04 -9.25 11.52
C LEU A 88 3.31 -8.86 10.73
N GLU A 89 4.06 -7.89 11.24
CA GLU A 89 5.36 -7.50 10.68
C GLU A 89 6.39 -8.63 10.73
N ARG A 90 6.47 -9.39 11.84
CA ARG A 90 7.35 -10.57 11.98
C ARG A 90 7.04 -11.59 10.87
N TYR A 91 5.76 -11.90 10.67
CA TYR A 91 5.35 -12.85 9.64
C TYR A 91 5.75 -12.36 8.24
N LEU A 92 5.48 -11.10 7.90
CA LEU A 92 5.81 -10.53 6.60
C LEU A 92 7.32 -10.55 6.33
N ARG A 93 8.15 -10.20 7.32
CA ARG A 93 9.61 -10.32 7.20
C ARG A 93 10.04 -11.76 6.92
N SER A 94 9.47 -12.73 7.65
CA SER A 94 9.86 -14.14 7.50
C SER A 94 9.63 -14.68 6.09
N ILE A 95 8.56 -14.26 5.40
CA ILE A 95 8.28 -14.73 4.03
C ILE A 95 9.08 -13.97 2.97
N THR A 96 9.52 -12.74 3.25
CA THR A 96 10.41 -11.97 2.37
C THR A 96 11.85 -12.47 2.48
N GLU A 97 12.34 -12.75 3.68
CA GLU A 97 13.70 -13.27 3.88
C GLU A 97 13.87 -14.69 3.31
N GLN A 98 12.81 -15.50 3.31
CA GLN A 98 12.80 -16.81 2.66
C GLN A 98 12.80 -16.75 1.12
N ALA A 99 12.44 -15.60 0.53
CA ALA A 99 12.42 -15.42 -0.91
C ALA A 99 13.78 -15.04 -1.50
N GLU A 100 14.77 -14.67 -0.67
CA GLU A 100 16.12 -14.32 -1.11
C GLU A 100 17.11 -15.49 -0.89
N PRO A 101 17.24 -16.37 -1.89
CA PRO A 101 18.53 -16.96 -2.19
C PRO A 101 18.85 -16.76 -3.68
N GLY A 102 19.46 -15.62 -4.01
CA GLY A 102 20.38 -15.44 -5.14
C GLY A 102 19.85 -15.72 -6.56
N SER A 103 18.93 -14.91 -7.11
CA SER A 103 18.59 -15.08 -8.53
C SER A 103 18.08 -13.82 -9.24
N ARG A 104 18.98 -12.85 -9.51
CA ARG A 104 18.97 -11.98 -10.71
C ARG A 104 20.38 -11.45 -11.01
N ASP A 105 21.36 -12.33 -11.19
CA ASP A 105 22.64 -11.94 -11.78
C ASP A 105 23.14 -13.01 -12.77
N GLY A 106 23.32 -12.59 -14.03
CA GLY A 106 24.26 -13.22 -14.97
C GLY A 106 23.81 -14.40 -15.85
N SER A 107 23.12 -14.12 -16.96
CA SER A 107 23.43 -14.79 -18.24
C SER A 107 23.18 -13.81 -19.41
N ARG A 108 24.19 -13.03 -19.79
CA ARG A 108 25.02 -13.24 -20.98
C ARG A 108 24.23 -13.71 -22.20
N THR A 109 23.66 -12.75 -22.93
CA THR A 109 23.53 -12.86 -24.39
C THR A 109 24.78 -12.22 -25.02
N SER A 110 25.86 -12.99 -25.10
CA SER A 110 27.02 -12.70 -25.94
C SER A 110 27.27 -13.94 -26.79
N GLY A 111 27.25 -13.76 -28.12
CA GLY A 111 27.07 -14.82 -29.11
C GLY A 111 28.31 -15.63 -29.50
N ALA A 112 28.26 -16.10 -30.76
CA ALA A 112 29.09 -17.09 -31.44
C ALA A 112 28.69 -18.54 -31.10
N GLY A 113 28.34 -19.43 -32.04
CA GLY A 113 28.77 -19.55 -33.42
C GLY A 113 29.55 -20.85 -33.57
N GLU A 114 28.88 -22.01 -33.47
CA GLU A 114 29.50 -23.31 -33.73
C GLU A 114 28.86 -23.86 -35.01
N LYS A 115 29.67 -23.91 -36.07
CA LYS A 115 29.31 -24.39 -37.40
C LYS A 115 29.09 -25.89 -37.36
N ASP A 116 27.94 -26.34 -37.86
CA ASP A 116 27.79 -27.69 -38.41
C ASP A 116 28.81 -27.88 -39.55
N ARG A 117 29.84 -28.67 -39.26
CA ARG A 117 30.63 -29.44 -40.24
C ARG A 117 31.01 -30.76 -39.58
N LEU A 118 30.25 -31.81 -39.91
CA LEU A 118 30.76 -33.18 -39.88
C LEU A 118 31.54 -33.39 -41.18
N ASP A 119 32.81 -33.79 -41.04
CA ASP A 119 33.66 -34.28 -42.11
C ASP A 119 33.34 -35.75 -42.44
N ASP A 120 33.61 -36.11 -43.70
CA ASP A 120 33.81 -37.47 -44.23
C ASP A 120 34.97 -38.23 -43.54
#